data_AF-A0A417GLF7-F1
#
_entry.id   AF-A0A417GLF7-F1
#
_cell.length_a   1.000
_cell.length_b   1.000
_cell.length_c   1.000
_cell.angle_alpha   90.00
_cell.angle_beta   90.00
_cell.angle_gamma   90.00
#
_symmetry.space_group_name_H-M   'P 1'
#
loop_
_entity.id
_entity.type
_entity.pdbx_description
1 polymer ?
#
loop_
_entity_poly.entity_id
_entity_poly.type
_entity_poly.pdbx_seq_one_letter_code
_entity_poly.pdbx_strand_id
1 'polypeptide(L)'
;MMKTSPSLCVIIPLWHLAAGWNIPYRLSGRTAINGLQQKGGSEMHRQTVPIVSEALFYIEENLDSRLDLQTVASALHCSKYHLHRSFAKTAGLTIHDYVRRRQLTEAARLLAFSKKPVIEIALMSGYESQQAFAGSFKSMYKMTPGEYRAAGAFYPLQLELRLTGGPIKTDFSKDDIRFAASADIDSWMELVRLSVDGYPCLREGEYLNNLYRHISERQAFILERADMAAGIMAFSADTGRIEFWAIHPQYRGLGMEQIFLRRLSEELPQGQEISLTTYREGDKADTGYRKEYLRLGFSEKELLTEYGYPTQRLVLLQNYKDQEETANA
;
A
#
# COMPACT_ATOMS: atom_id res chain seq x y z
N MET A 1 -2.43 -42.42 -27.80
CA MET A 1 -2.17 -42.96 -26.45
C MET A 1 -0.67 -42.92 -26.20
N MET A 2 -0.19 -41.90 -25.50
CA MET A 2 1.23 -41.71 -25.18
C MET A 2 1.39 -41.54 -23.67
N LYS A 3 2.34 -42.29 -23.12
CA LYS A 3 2.87 -42.25 -21.77
C LYS A 3 3.74 -41.00 -21.58
N THR A 4 3.84 -40.51 -20.33
CA THR A 4 5.05 -40.33 -19.49
C THR A 4 4.99 -39.05 -18.63
N SER A 5 4.88 -39.23 -17.30
CA SER A 5 5.58 -38.42 -16.26
C SER A 5 7.07 -38.88 -16.23
N PRO A 6 8.10 -38.20 -15.67
CA PRO A 6 8.15 -37.21 -14.55
C PRO A 6 9.07 -35.99 -14.84
N SER A 7 9.12 -34.89 -14.08
CA SER A 7 9.89 -34.76 -12.82
C SER A 7 9.74 -33.32 -12.32
N LEU A 8 8.99 -33.16 -11.25
CA LEU A 8 8.94 -31.94 -10.44
C LEU A 8 10.28 -31.88 -9.66
N CYS A 9 11.21 -31.06 -10.13
CA CYS A 9 12.38 -30.68 -9.34
C CYS A 9 11.90 -29.69 -8.27
N VAL A 10 11.37 -30.26 -7.19
CA VAL A 10 10.98 -29.55 -5.99
C VAL A 10 12.28 -29.22 -5.25
N ILE A 11 12.86 -28.06 -5.54
CA ILE A 11 13.70 -27.37 -4.56
C ILE A 11 12.71 -26.64 -3.65
N ILE A 12 12.22 -27.35 -2.62
CA ILE A 12 11.68 -26.72 -1.42
C ILE A 12 12.83 -25.90 -0.84
N PRO A 13 12.71 -24.56 -0.71
CA PRO A 13 13.54 -23.89 0.29
C PRO A 13 13.09 -24.46 1.63
N LEU A 14 13.98 -25.22 2.27
CA LEU A 14 13.86 -25.70 3.64
C LEU A 14 13.80 -24.49 4.60
N TRP A 15 12.64 -23.82 4.65
CA TRP A 15 12.30 -22.76 5.61
C TRP A 15 10.89 -22.95 6.19
N HIS A 16 10.33 -24.16 6.05
CA HIS A 16 9.11 -24.58 6.73
C HIS A 16 9.39 -25.82 7.56
N LEU A 17 9.93 -25.60 8.77
CA LEU A 17 9.81 -26.45 9.97
C LEU A 17 10.76 -25.94 11.07
N ALA A 18 10.56 -24.71 11.57
CA ALA A 18 10.94 -24.27 12.92
C ALA A 18 10.61 -22.78 13.09
N ALA A 19 10.25 -22.41 14.31
CA ALA A 19 9.97 -21.06 14.81
C ALA A 19 8.62 -20.45 14.40
N GLY A 20 7.72 -20.40 15.38
CA GLY A 20 6.56 -19.53 15.33
C GLY A 20 7.00 -18.09 15.10
N TRP A 21 6.46 -17.50 14.03
CA TRP A 21 6.69 -16.10 13.69
C TRP A 21 5.96 -15.22 14.69
N ASN A 22 6.65 -14.92 15.80
CA ASN A 22 6.44 -13.69 16.52
C ASN A 22 7.17 -12.62 15.70
N ILE A 23 6.52 -12.04 14.69
CA ILE A 23 7.06 -10.84 14.03
C ILE A 23 6.79 -9.70 14.99
N PRO A 24 7.81 -9.11 15.67
CA PRO A 24 7.58 -7.86 16.34
C PRO A 24 7.40 -6.80 15.23
N TYR A 25 6.17 -6.41 14.96
CA TYR A 25 5.86 -5.20 14.18
C TYR A 25 6.35 -3.91 14.86
N ARG A 26 7.16 -4.02 15.91
CA ARG A 26 7.90 -2.92 16.54
C ARG A 26 9.38 -3.11 16.23
N LEU A 27 9.79 -2.70 15.03
CA LEU A 27 11.21 -2.56 14.70
C LEU A 27 11.72 -1.26 15.34
N SER A 28 12.18 -1.37 16.59
CA SER A 28 12.89 -0.31 17.31
C SER A 28 14.31 -0.20 16.73
N GLY A 29 14.53 0.81 15.90
CA GLY A 29 15.86 1.17 15.40
C GLY A 29 15.93 2.67 15.13
N ARG A 30 16.65 3.40 15.99
CA ARG A 30 16.93 4.83 15.80
C ARG A 30 18.04 4.99 14.75
N THR A 31 17.86 5.91 13.82
CA THR A 31 18.99 6.60 13.16
C THR A 31 18.81 8.08 13.41
N ALA A 32 19.73 8.67 14.19
CA ALA A 32 19.69 10.07 14.56
C ALA A 32 19.96 10.96 13.34
N ILE A 33 19.03 11.86 13.02
CA ILE A 33 19.24 12.95 12.07
C ILE A 33 19.74 14.18 12.83
N ASN A 34 21.06 14.37 12.90
CA ASN A 34 21.67 15.59 13.40
C ASN A 34 22.14 16.49 12.24
N GLY A 35 21.51 17.67 12.17
CA GLY A 35 22.11 18.97 11.90
C GLY A 35 22.68 19.26 10.51
N LEU A 36 22.03 20.18 9.76
CA LEU A 36 22.72 21.07 8.83
C LEU A 36 22.02 22.45 8.75
N GLN A 37 22.82 23.49 8.96
CA GLN A 37 22.48 24.92 8.85
C GLN A 37 22.28 25.37 7.39
N GLN A 38 21.63 26.52 7.27
CA GLN A 38 20.96 27.13 6.11
C GLN A 38 21.85 27.47 4.90
N LYS A 39 21.22 27.47 3.70
CA LYS A 39 21.07 28.69 2.86
C LYS A 39 20.08 28.49 1.68
N GLY A 40 19.03 29.32 1.66
CA GLY A 40 18.47 30.05 0.51
C GLY A 40 17.84 29.29 -0.67
N GLY A 41 16.50 29.29 -0.75
CA GLY A 41 15.73 29.18 -2.01
C GLY A 41 14.88 27.91 -2.17
N SER A 42 13.55 28.09 -2.28
CA SER A 42 12.45 27.08 -2.43
C SER A 42 12.04 26.32 -1.14
N GLU A 43 11.42 27.03 -0.19
CA GLU A 43 11.29 26.60 1.21
C GLU A 43 10.04 25.75 1.55
N MET A 44 9.06 25.60 0.65
CA MET A 44 7.77 24.99 1.02
C MET A 44 7.69 23.46 0.84
N HIS A 45 8.49 22.86 -0.05
CA HIS A 45 8.48 21.41 -0.27
C HIS A 45 9.47 20.66 0.63
N ARG A 46 10.53 21.34 1.11
CA ARG A 46 11.67 20.73 1.81
C ARG A 46 11.41 20.41 3.30
N GLN A 47 10.40 21.03 3.92
CA GLN A 47 10.08 20.90 5.35
C GLN A 47 8.92 19.94 5.66
N THR A 48 8.25 19.35 4.66
CA THR A 48 7.01 18.58 4.87
C THR A 48 7.27 17.14 5.33
N VAL A 49 8.34 16.49 4.85
CA VAL A 49 8.63 15.09 5.22
C VAL A 49 9.03 14.95 6.70
N PRO A 50 9.91 15.80 7.27
CA PRO A 50 10.32 15.66 8.67
C PRO A 50 9.15 15.73 9.65
N ILE A 51 8.24 16.69 9.48
CA ILE A 51 7.09 16.84 10.39
C ILE A 51 6.10 15.68 10.29
N VAL A 52 5.91 15.10 9.10
CA VAL A 52 5.05 13.92 8.93
C VAL A 52 5.71 12.68 9.54
N SER A 53 7.02 12.49 9.35
CA SER A 53 7.76 11.39 9.98
C SER A 53 7.72 11.48 11.51
N GLU A 54 7.91 12.67 12.09
CA GLU A 54 7.78 12.89 13.53
C GLU A 54 6.37 12.60 14.03
N ALA A 55 5.34 12.98 13.26
CA ALA A 55 3.95 12.73 13.62
C ALA A 55 3.63 11.23 13.59
N LEU A 56 4.09 10.51 12.57
CA LEU A 56 3.95 9.05 12.47
C LEU A 56 4.61 8.35 13.65
N PHE A 57 5.86 8.75 13.98
CA PHE A 57 6.56 8.20 15.14
C PHE A 57 5.81 8.45 16.45
N TYR A 58 5.34 9.69 16.68
CA TYR A 58 4.56 10.02 17.87
C TYR A 58 3.27 9.20 17.95
N ILE A 59 2.57 9.02 16.82
CA ILE A 59 1.34 8.24 16.76
C ILE A 59 1.60 6.78 17.13
N GLU A 60 2.60 6.13 16.54
CA GLU A 60 2.87 4.71 16.79
C GLU A 60 3.30 4.45 18.23
N GLU A 61 4.07 5.36 18.85
CA GLU A 61 4.44 5.25 20.27
C GLU A 61 3.26 5.47 21.23
N ASN A 62 2.14 6.03 20.74
CA ASN A 62 0.97 6.37 21.55
C ASN A 62 -0.33 5.74 21.03
N LEU A 63 -0.25 4.68 20.22
CA LEU A 63 -1.40 4.11 19.50
C LEU A 63 -2.51 3.57 20.43
N ASP A 64 -2.15 3.16 21.64
CA ASP A 64 -3.07 2.67 22.68
C ASP A 64 -3.84 3.81 23.39
N SER A 65 -3.50 5.06 23.11
CA SER A 65 -4.12 6.24 23.71
C SER A 65 -5.16 6.86 22.77
N ARG A 66 -6.06 7.69 23.34
CA ARG A 66 -6.95 8.53 22.52
C ARG A 66 -6.12 9.64 21.85
N LEU A 67 -5.77 9.42 20.59
CA LEU A 67 -5.05 10.39 19.76
C LEU A 67 -6.02 11.18 18.88
N ASP A 68 -5.83 12.49 18.82
CA ASP A 68 -6.46 13.37 17.86
C ASP A 68 -5.44 14.34 17.23
N LEU A 69 -5.87 15.04 16.19
CA LEU A 69 -5.03 16.02 15.47
C LEU A 69 -4.44 17.08 16.42
N GLN A 70 -5.21 17.51 17.43
CA GLN A 70 -4.79 18.56 18.35
C GLN A 70 -3.66 18.07 19.25
N THR A 71 -3.78 16.84 19.77
CA THR A 71 -2.81 16.20 20.64
C THR A 71 -1.47 16.03 19.92
N VAL A 72 -1.50 15.51 18.69
CA VAL A 72 -0.29 15.33 17.87
C VAL A 72 0.32 16.68 17.51
N ALA A 73 -0.48 17.66 17.08
CA ALA A 73 0.03 18.99 16.74
C ALA A 73 0.69 19.71 17.93
N SER A 74 0.09 19.59 19.12
CA SER A 74 0.64 20.13 20.36
C SER A 74 1.94 19.47 20.76
N ALA A 75 2.06 18.14 20.63
CA ALA A 75 3.29 17.40 20.93
C ALA A 75 4.45 17.78 20.00
N LEU A 76 4.14 18.08 18.73
CA LEU A 76 5.11 18.49 17.71
C LEU A 76 5.34 20.02 17.67
N HIS A 77 4.73 20.79 18.57
CA HIS A 77 4.81 22.25 18.59
C HIS A 77 4.48 22.92 17.26
N CYS A 78 3.47 22.40 16.53
CA CYS A 78 3.11 22.88 15.21
C CYS A 78 1.62 23.24 15.09
N SER A 79 1.26 23.93 14.01
CA SER A 79 -0.14 24.26 13.72
C SER A 79 -0.89 23.02 13.25
N LYS A 80 -2.07 22.76 13.85
CA LYS A 80 -3.00 21.68 13.41
C LYS A 80 -3.33 21.74 11.92
N TYR A 81 -3.41 22.94 11.35
CA TYR A 81 -3.73 23.13 9.92
C TYR A 81 -2.56 22.76 9.03
N HIS A 82 -1.34 23.10 9.45
CA HIS A 82 -0.14 22.71 8.72
C HIS A 82 0.04 21.20 8.79
N LEU A 83 -0.02 20.62 10.00
CA LEU A 83 0.10 19.17 10.20
C LEU A 83 -0.94 18.39 9.40
N HIS A 84 -2.22 18.78 9.46
CA HIS A 84 -3.28 18.12 8.70
C HIS A 84 -3.00 18.11 7.20
N ARG A 85 -2.64 19.26 6.61
CA ARG A 85 -2.35 19.35 5.16
C ARG A 85 -1.11 18.55 4.78
N SER A 86 -0.04 18.67 5.55
CA SER A 86 1.22 17.96 5.32
C SER A 86 1.01 16.45 5.40
N PHE A 87 0.35 15.97 6.46
CA PHE A 87 0.08 14.56 6.67
C PHE A 87 -0.84 13.97 5.60
N ALA A 88 -1.97 14.62 5.31
CA ALA A 88 -2.89 14.14 4.28
C ALA A 88 -2.26 14.10 2.88
N LYS A 89 -1.40 15.07 2.56
CA LYS A 89 -0.68 15.10 1.28
C LYS A 89 0.34 13.95 1.17
N THR A 90 1.06 13.64 2.25
CA THR A 90 2.16 12.66 2.21
C THR A 90 1.71 11.23 2.51
N ALA A 91 0.81 11.03 3.48
CA ALA A 91 0.29 9.72 3.84
C ALA A 91 -0.92 9.30 3.00
N GLY A 92 -1.57 10.24 2.30
CA GLY A 92 -2.78 10.00 1.50
C GLY A 92 -4.08 9.90 2.32
N LEU A 93 -4.02 10.13 3.63
CA LEU A 93 -5.12 9.93 4.56
C LEU A 93 -4.98 10.86 5.78
N THR A 94 -6.07 11.08 6.52
CA THR A 94 -6.02 11.96 7.70
C THR A 94 -5.36 11.26 8.89
N ILE A 95 -4.83 12.03 9.86
CA ILE A 95 -4.27 11.46 11.11
C ILE A 95 -5.31 10.58 11.84
N HIS A 96 -6.56 11.04 11.89
CA HIS A 96 -7.64 10.28 12.50
C HIS A 96 -7.84 8.92 11.81
N ASP A 97 -7.87 8.91 10.47
CA ASP A 97 -8.06 7.68 9.71
C ASP A 97 -6.85 6.75 9.83
N TYR A 98 -5.63 7.31 9.86
CA TYR A 98 -4.40 6.55 10.12
C TYR A 98 -4.47 5.80 11.44
N VAL A 99 -4.70 6.54 12.53
CA VAL A 99 -4.80 5.99 13.90
C VAL A 99 -5.85 4.90 13.96
N ARG A 100 -7.05 5.17 13.43
CA ARG A 100 -8.16 4.21 13.45
C ARG A 100 -7.85 2.93 12.68
N ARG A 101 -7.21 3.03 11.51
CA ARG A 101 -6.82 1.86 10.70
C ARG A 101 -5.70 1.06 11.37
N ARG A 102 -4.73 1.73 12.00
CA ARG A 102 -3.68 1.10 12.80
C ARG A 102 -4.26 0.35 14.01
N GLN A 103 -5.14 0.99 14.78
CA GLN A 103 -5.86 0.35 15.89
C GLN A 103 -6.69 -0.86 15.45
N LEU A 104 -7.43 -0.75 14.34
CA LEU A 104 -8.18 -1.87 13.76
C LEU A 104 -7.28 -3.00 13.25
N THR A 105 -6.07 -2.70 12.80
CA THR A 105 -5.07 -3.69 12.40
C THR A 105 -4.57 -4.47 13.62
N GLU A 106 -4.25 -3.79 14.72
CA GLU A 106 -3.90 -4.47 15.98
C GLU A 106 -5.06 -5.28 16.56
N ALA A 107 -6.30 -4.76 16.45
CA ALA A 107 -7.50 -5.49 16.85
C ALA A 107 -7.66 -6.80 16.05
N ALA A 108 -7.47 -6.74 14.73
CA ALA A 108 -7.52 -7.91 13.86
C ALA A 108 -6.43 -8.93 14.22
N ARG A 109 -5.21 -8.47 14.53
CA ARG A 109 -4.12 -9.30 15.03
C ARG A 109 -4.51 -10.02 16.33
N LEU A 110 -5.10 -9.30 17.29
CA LEU A 110 -5.57 -9.90 18.54
C LEU A 110 -6.74 -10.89 18.32
N LEU A 111 -7.63 -10.61 17.36
CA LEU A 111 -8.72 -11.52 17.02
C LEU A 111 -8.21 -12.84 16.42
N ALA A 112 -7.20 -12.77 15.55
CA ALA A 112 -6.63 -13.92 14.85
C ALA A 112 -5.70 -14.76 15.74
N PHE A 113 -4.88 -14.12 16.59
CA PHE A 113 -3.79 -14.78 17.30
C PHE A 113 -3.98 -14.88 18.82
N SER A 114 -5.13 -14.48 19.35
CA SER A 114 -5.42 -14.58 20.79
C SER A 114 -6.83 -15.07 21.10
N LYS A 115 -7.04 -15.49 22.34
CA LYS A 115 -8.36 -15.89 22.87
C LYS A 115 -9.08 -14.77 23.63
N LYS A 116 -8.57 -13.53 23.60
CA LYS A 116 -9.17 -12.40 24.33
C LYS A 116 -10.64 -12.19 23.94
N PRO A 117 -11.55 -11.88 24.87
CA PRO A 117 -12.94 -11.55 24.53
C PRO A 117 -13.04 -10.36 23.56
N VAL A 118 -14.04 -10.37 22.67
CA VAL A 118 -14.22 -9.29 21.68
C VAL A 118 -14.42 -7.94 22.35
N ILE A 119 -15.12 -7.89 23.49
CA ILE A 119 -15.29 -6.66 24.30
C ILE A 119 -13.95 -6.11 24.81
N GLU A 120 -13.02 -6.97 25.25
CA GLU A 120 -11.70 -6.54 25.72
C GLU A 120 -10.90 -5.94 24.56
N ILE A 121 -10.89 -6.61 23.40
CA ILE A 121 -10.23 -6.11 22.19
C ILE A 121 -10.83 -4.77 21.76
N ALA A 122 -12.16 -4.62 21.82
CA ALA A 122 -12.85 -3.37 21.49
C ALA A 122 -12.38 -2.21 22.38
N LEU A 123 -12.34 -2.42 23.71
CA LEU A 123 -11.89 -1.42 24.67
C LEU A 123 -10.41 -1.06 24.47
N MET A 124 -9.54 -2.06 24.25
CA MET A 124 -8.12 -1.85 23.94
C MET A 124 -7.92 -1.06 22.64
N SER A 125 -8.83 -1.20 21.68
CA SER A 125 -8.79 -0.48 20.39
C SER A 125 -9.45 0.91 20.47
N GLY A 126 -9.73 1.42 21.67
CA GLY A 126 -10.28 2.75 21.90
C GLY A 126 -11.81 2.88 21.72
N TYR A 127 -12.55 1.77 21.55
CA TYR A 127 -14.00 1.81 21.41
C TYR A 127 -14.71 1.71 22.76
N GLU A 128 -15.76 2.50 22.95
CA GLU A 128 -16.54 2.51 24.19
C GLU A 128 -17.53 1.33 24.31
N SER A 129 -17.79 0.61 23.21
CA SER A 129 -18.65 -0.56 23.22
C SER A 129 -18.27 -1.59 22.15
N GLN A 130 -18.56 -2.86 22.43
CA GLN A 130 -18.39 -3.95 21.45
C GLN A 130 -19.24 -3.73 20.19
N GLN A 131 -20.43 -3.12 20.30
CA GLN A 131 -21.30 -2.86 19.15
C GLN A 131 -20.68 -1.83 18.19
N ALA A 132 -20.14 -0.72 18.73
CA ALA A 132 -19.46 0.30 17.93
C ALA A 132 -18.21 -0.27 17.23
N PHE A 133 -17.43 -1.07 17.96
CA PHE A 133 -16.29 -1.80 17.40
C PHE A 133 -16.72 -2.75 16.29
N ALA A 134 -17.70 -3.63 16.54
CA ALA A 134 -18.13 -4.63 15.58
C ALA A 134 -18.66 -3.98 14.27
N GLY A 135 -19.40 -2.88 14.37
CA GLY A 135 -19.86 -2.13 13.20
C GLY A 135 -18.71 -1.53 12.40
N SER A 136 -17.74 -0.89 13.09
CA SER A 136 -16.55 -0.34 12.45
C SER A 136 -15.70 -1.43 11.80
N PHE A 137 -15.44 -2.52 12.53
CA PHE A 137 -14.64 -3.65 12.08
C PHE A 137 -15.27 -4.31 10.86
N LYS A 138 -16.58 -4.61 10.90
CA LYS A 138 -17.32 -5.16 9.76
C LYS A 138 -17.29 -4.23 8.55
N SER A 139 -17.36 -2.91 8.76
CA SER A 139 -17.31 -1.97 7.64
C SER A 139 -15.97 -1.94 6.91
N MET A 140 -14.86 -2.25 7.61
CA MET A 140 -13.52 -2.27 7.03
C MET A 140 -13.10 -3.66 6.53
N TYR A 141 -13.27 -4.69 7.35
CA TYR A 141 -12.85 -6.07 7.05
C TYR A 141 -13.92 -6.91 6.33
N LYS A 142 -15.13 -6.37 6.17
CA LYS A 142 -16.32 -7.04 5.58
C LYS A 142 -16.80 -8.27 6.33
N MET A 143 -16.21 -8.55 7.50
CA MET A 143 -16.57 -9.63 8.41
C MET A 143 -16.77 -9.07 9.81
N THR A 144 -17.69 -9.65 10.58
CA THR A 144 -17.79 -9.37 12.01
C THR A 144 -16.52 -9.87 12.74
N PRO A 145 -16.20 -9.33 13.93
CA PRO A 145 -15.05 -9.81 14.70
C PRO A 145 -15.06 -11.33 14.99
N GLY A 146 -16.25 -11.90 15.18
CA GLY A 146 -16.42 -13.34 15.43
C GLY A 146 -16.15 -14.19 14.18
N GLU A 147 -16.69 -13.78 13.03
CA GLU A 147 -16.42 -14.42 11.73
C GLU A 147 -14.93 -14.35 11.38
N TYR A 148 -14.31 -13.17 11.58
CA TYR A 148 -12.89 -12.96 11.32
C TYR A 148 -12.00 -13.89 12.17
N ARG A 149 -12.31 -14.02 13.47
CA ARG A 149 -11.64 -14.97 14.37
C ARG A 149 -11.80 -16.41 13.91
N ALA A 150 -13.02 -16.81 13.54
CA ALA A 150 -13.30 -18.18 13.12
C ALA A 150 -12.57 -18.55 11.82
N ALA A 151 -12.42 -17.59 10.90
CA ALA A 151 -11.68 -17.77 9.66
C ALA A 151 -10.17 -17.94 9.88
N GLY A 152 -9.62 -17.49 11.01
CA GLY A 152 -8.18 -17.53 11.29
C GLY A 152 -7.34 -16.69 10.32
N ALA A 153 -7.96 -15.78 9.58
CA ALA A 153 -7.29 -14.92 8.63
C ALA A 153 -6.71 -13.70 9.36
N PHE A 154 -5.49 -13.32 9.01
CA PHE A 154 -4.93 -12.02 9.38
C PHE A 154 -4.42 -11.33 8.11
N TYR A 155 -4.86 -10.11 7.90
CA TYR A 155 -4.28 -9.18 6.93
C TYR A 155 -4.38 -7.76 7.49
N PRO A 156 -3.37 -6.90 7.30
CA PRO A 156 -3.39 -5.54 7.82
C PRO A 156 -4.21 -4.61 6.92
N LEU A 157 -4.93 -3.66 7.53
CA LEU A 157 -5.53 -2.52 6.80
C LEU A 157 -4.56 -1.35 6.66
N GLN A 158 -3.64 -1.25 7.61
CA GLN A 158 -2.59 -0.24 7.67
C GLN A 158 -1.43 -0.78 8.51
N LEU A 159 -0.25 -0.80 7.92
CA LEU A 159 1.00 -1.00 8.65
C LEU A 159 1.62 0.35 9.00
N GLU A 160 2.61 0.34 9.90
CA GLU A 160 3.40 1.52 10.23
C GLU A 160 3.94 2.15 8.95
N LEU A 161 3.55 3.40 8.69
CA LEU A 161 4.07 4.16 7.57
C LEU A 161 5.45 4.71 7.95
N ARG A 162 6.45 4.38 7.15
CA ARG A 162 7.80 4.92 7.28
C ARG A 162 8.13 5.73 6.06
N LEU A 163 8.60 6.95 6.27
CA LEU A 163 9.03 7.85 5.21
C LEU A 163 10.54 7.96 5.25
N THR A 164 11.18 7.95 4.09
CA THR A 164 12.63 8.12 4.01
C THR A 164 12.97 9.61 4.08
N GLY A 165 14.09 9.92 4.76
CA GLY A 165 14.64 11.26 4.77
C GLY A 165 15.42 11.53 3.48
N GLY A 166 15.42 12.79 3.01
CA GLY A 166 16.19 13.21 1.85
C GLY A 166 15.39 14.05 0.85
N PRO A 167 16.05 14.62 -0.17
CA PRO A 167 15.35 15.36 -1.22
C PRO A 167 14.50 14.40 -2.06
N ILE A 168 13.21 14.69 -2.16
CA ILE A 168 12.31 14.02 -3.11
C ILE A 168 12.67 14.50 -4.51
N LYS A 169 13.20 13.60 -5.34
CA LYS A 169 13.33 13.82 -6.78
C LYS A 169 11.93 13.80 -7.40
N THR A 170 11.66 14.69 -8.35
CA THR A 170 10.33 14.86 -8.97
C THR A 170 10.34 14.72 -10.49
N ASP A 171 11.51 14.73 -11.12
CA ASP A 171 11.71 14.44 -12.54
C ASP A 171 11.86 12.92 -12.72
N PHE A 172 10.75 12.29 -13.10
CA PHE A 172 10.71 10.88 -13.47
C PHE A 172 10.25 10.76 -14.92
N SER A 173 10.91 9.87 -15.67
CA SER A 173 10.46 9.41 -16.99
C SER A 173 10.05 7.95 -16.93
N LYS A 174 9.31 7.49 -17.94
CA LYS A 174 9.05 6.06 -18.16
C LYS A 174 10.35 5.27 -18.31
N ASP A 175 11.42 5.92 -18.78
CA ASP A 175 12.74 5.29 -19.00
C ASP A 175 13.48 5.02 -17.69
N ASP A 176 13.08 5.65 -16.57
CA ASP A 176 13.57 5.28 -15.23
C ASP A 176 12.95 3.93 -14.76
N ILE A 177 11.90 3.41 -15.41
CA ILE A 177 11.24 2.17 -15.05
C ILE A 177 11.89 0.99 -15.77
N ARG A 178 12.40 0.03 -15.00
CA ARG A 178 13.00 -1.21 -15.49
C ARG A 178 12.19 -2.43 -15.07
N PHE A 179 12.47 -3.57 -15.70
CA PHE A 179 11.99 -4.85 -15.20
C PHE A 179 12.67 -5.17 -13.86
N ALA A 180 11.90 -5.70 -12.92
CA ALA A 180 12.41 -6.16 -11.64
C ALA A 180 13.18 -7.48 -11.81
N ALA A 181 14.17 -7.68 -10.94
CA ALA A 181 14.98 -8.86 -10.79
C ALA A 181 14.84 -9.41 -9.37
N SER A 182 15.33 -10.63 -9.12
CA SER A 182 15.23 -11.25 -7.79
C SER A 182 15.92 -10.46 -6.67
N ALA A 183 16.91 -9.63 -7.00
CA ALA A 183 17.57 -8.74 -6.04
C ALA A 183 16.65 -7.60 -5.54
N ASP A 184 15.57 -7.30 -6.25
CA ASP A 184 14.65 -6.22 -5.92
C ASP A 184 13.51 -6.67 -4.99
N ILE A 185 13.44 -7.96 -4.65
CA ILE A 185 12.30 -8.51 -3.90
C ILE A 185 12.16 -7.85 -2.54
N ASP A 186 13.26 -7.55 -1.85
CA ASP A 186 13.21 -6.92 -0.54
C ASP A 186 12.67 -5.48 -0.60
N SER A 187 13.20 -4.66 -1.51
CA SER A 187 12.74 -3.27 -1.73
C SER A 187 11.30 -3.22 -2.23
N TRP A 188 10.93 -4.16 -3.09
CA TRP A 188 9.56 -4.37 -3.57
C TRP A 188 8.61 -4.70 -2.40
N MET A 189 8.96 -5.68 -1.56
CA MET A 189 8.13 -6.08 -0.43
C MET A 189 7.99 -5.01 0.64
N GLU A 190 9.01 -4.17 0.82
CA GLU A 190 8.90 -2.98 1.67
C GLU A 190 7.81 -2.03 1.15
N LEU A 191 7.81 -1.73 -0.15
CA LEU A 191 6.77 -0.88 -0.76
C LEU A 191 5.38 -1.52 -0.73
N VAL A 192 5.28 -2.84 -0.89
CA VAL A 192 4.03 -3.59 -0.71
C VAL A 192 3.46 -3.35 0.69
N ARG A 193 4.30 -3.46 1.73
CA ARG A 193 3.89 -3.25 3.13
C ARG A 193 3.47 -1.80 3.40
N LEU A 194 4.07 -0.83 2.73
CA LEU A 194 3.68 0.58 2.82
C LEU A 194 2.38 0.90 2.07
N SER A 195 1.91 0.01 1.20
CA SER A 195 0.71 0.19 0.37
C SER A 195 -0.37 -0.87 0.62
N VAL A 196 -0.34 -1.54 1.78
CA VAL A 196 -1.34 -2.57 2.16
C VAL A 196 -2.78 -2.04 2.15
N ASP A 197 -2.94 -0.72 2.29
CA ASP A 197 -4.22 -0.02 2.25
C ASP A 197 -4.88 -0.02 0.87
N GLY A 198 -4.17 -0.44 -0.18
CA GLY A 198 -4.69 -0.70 -1.52
C GLY A 198 -5.02 -2.16 -1.82
N TYR A 199 -4.65 -3.09 -0.93
CA TYR A 199 -4.72 -4.54 -1.16
C TYR A 199 -5.38 -5.24 0.02
N PRO A 200 -6.73 -5.22 0.09
CA PRO A 200 -7.41 -5.95 1.14
C PRO A 200 -7.13 -7.45 0.98
N CYS A 201 -7.06 -8.17 2.11
CA CYS A 201 -6.75 -9.60 2.12
C CYS A 201 -5.37 -10.00 1.59
N LEU A 202 -4.39 -9.08 1.53
CA LEU A 202 -3.03 -9.41 1.11
C LEU A 202 -2.39 -10.47 2.01
N ARG A 203 -1.95 -11.59 1.40
CA ARG A 203 -1.20 -12.67 2.05
C ARG A 203 0.21 -12.73 1.48
N GLU A 204 1.21 -12.31 2.25
CA GLU A 204 2.60 -12.16 1.76
C GLU A 204 3.17 -13.46 1.15
N GLY A 205 2.87 -14.63 1.71
CA GLY A 205 3.38 -15.91 1.18
C GLY A 205 2.84 -16.24 -0.23
N GLU A 206 1.55 -16.04 -0.47
CA GLU A 206 0.95 -16.22 -1.81
C GLU A 206 1.42 -15.14 -2.78
N TYR A 207 1.55 -13.92 -2.28
CA TYR A 207 2.06 -12.78 -3.02
C TYR A 207 3.49 -13.02 -3.55
N LEU A 208 4.41 -13.46 -2.68
CA LEU A 208 5.80 -13.71 -3.04
C LEU A 208 5.91 -14.76 -4.15
N ASN A 209 5.15 -15.86 -4.06
CA ASN A 209 5.14 -16.89 -5.10
C ASN A 209 4.69 -16.32 -6.46
N ASN A 210 3.70 -15.42 -6.45
CA ASN A 210 3.28 -14.73 -7.67
C ASN A 210 4.35 -13.75 -8.16
N LEU A 211 5.00 -13.00 -7.28
CA LEU A 211 6.06 -12.06 -7.64
C LEU A 211 7.23 -12.77 -8.34
N TYR A 212 7.70 -13.91 -7.81
CA TYR A 212 8.77 -14.69 -8.45
C TYR A 212 8.43 -15.07 -9.90
N ARG A 213 7.17 -15.45 -10.16
CA ARG A 213 6.69 -15.78 -11.50
C ARG A 213 6.75 -14.55 -12.43
N HIS A 214 6.16 -13.43 -12.01
CA HIS A 214 6.16 -12.19 -12.79
C HIS A 214 7.57 -11.69 -13.09
N ILE A 215 8.50 -11.81 -12.13
CA ILE A 215 9.92 -11.48 -12.37
C ILE A 215 10.51 -12.41 -13.45
N SER A 216 10.29 -13.72 -13.33
CA SER A 216 10.81 -14.71 -14.30
C SER A 216 10.25 -14.54 -15.71
N GLU A 217 9.01 -14.09 -15.82
CA GLU A 217 8.29 -13.87 -17.08
C GLU A 217 8.53 -12.47 -17.67
N ARG A 218 9.33 -11.62 -17.00
CA ARG A 218 9.52 -10.20 -17.34
C ARG A 218 8.21 -9.43 -17.41
N GLN A 219 7.40 -9.56 -16.36
CA GLN A 219 6.11 -8.87 -16.21
C GLN A 219 6.00 -8.14 -14.85
N ALA A 220 7.14 -7.76 -14.29
CA ALA A 220 7.25 -6.97 -13.07
C ALA A 220 8.12 -5.74 -13.35
N PHE A 221 7.59 -4.54 -13.11
CA PHE A 221 8.29 -3.28 -13.22
C PHE A 221 8.63 -2.72 -11.86
N ILE A 222 9.79 -2.08 -11.78
CA ILE A 222 10.24 -1.33 -10.61
C ILE A 222 10.89 -0.02 -11.05
N LEU A 223 10.63 1.03 -10.28
CA LEU A 223 11.37 2.28 -10.29
C LEU A 223 12.02 2.42 -8.92
N GLU A 224 13.35 2.41 -8.87
CA GLU A 224 14.12 2.57 -7.63
C GLU A 224 14.72 3.97 -7.51
N ARG A 225 14.84 4.44 -6.27
CA ARG A 225 15.56 5.66 -5.89
C ARG A 225 16.23 5.43 -4.54
N ALA A 226 17.52 5.76 -4.42
CA ALA A 226 18.25 5.72 -3.14
C ALA A 226 17.98 4.43 -2.33
N ASP A 227 18.11 3.28 -3.00
CA ASP A 227 17.91 1.93 -2.44
C ASP A 227 16.49 1.61 -1.94
N MET A 228 15.48 2.40 -2.33
CA MET A 228 14.07 2.12 -2.08
C MET A 228 13.27 2.02 -3.39
N ALA A 229 12.23 1.20 -3.39
CA ALA A 229 11.24 1.17 -4.47
C ALA A 229 10.35 2.42 -4.37
N ALA A 230 10.41 3.28 -5.38
CA ALA A 230 9.54 4.45 -5.51
C ALA A 230 8.19 4.10 -6.15
N GLY A 231 8.18 3.09 -7.03
CA GLY A 231 6.99 2.50 -7.60
C GLY A 231 7.24 1.09 -8.11
N ILE A 232 6.21 0.24 -8.07
CA ILE A 232 6.24 -1.15 -8.54
C ILE A 232 4.95 -1.50 -9.25
N MET A 233 5.02 -2.35 -10.28
CA MET A 233 3.84 -2.86 -10.97
C MET A 233 4.08 -4.29 -11.45
N ALA A 234 3.21 -5.23 -11.09
CA ALA A 234 3.15 -6.55 -11.72
C ALA A 234 1.93 -6.62 -12.63
N PHE A 235 2.07 -7.23 -13.80
CA PHE A 235 1.02 -7.32 -14.80
C PHE A 235 1.08 -8.65 -15.54
N SER A 236 0.03 -8.98 -16.29
CA SER A 236 -0.01 -10.11 -17.21
C SER A 236 -0.04 -9.57 -18.64
N ALA A 237 1.01 -9.84 -19.42
CA ALA A 237 1.09 -9.37 -20.81
C ALA A 237 -0.01 -9.98 -21.69
N ASP A 238 -0.36 -11.25 -21.43
CA ASP A 238 -1.38 -11.98 -22.20
C ASP A 238 -2.79 -11.40 -22.03
N THR A 239 -3.10 -10.88 -20.84
CA THR A 239 -4.45 -10.40 -20.50
C THR A 239 -4.55 -8.89 -20.39
N GLY A 240 -3.43 -8.17 -20.31
CA GLY A 240 -3.41 -6.74 -20.01
C GLY A 240 -3.81 -6.41 -18.56
N ARG A 241 -3.92 -7.42 -17.69
CA ARG A 241 -4.32 -7.22 -16.28
C ARG A 241 -3.13 -6.76 -15.46
N ILE A 242 -3.29 -5.66 -14.73
CA ILE A 242 -2.41 -5.24 -13.65
C ILE A 242 -2.79 -6.05 -12.41
N GLU A 243 -1.85 -6.89 -11.95
CA GLU A 243 -2.01 -7.76 -10.78
C GLU A 243 -1.65 -7.03 -9.49
N PHE A 244 -0.69 -6.11 -9.59
CA PHE A 244 -0.23 -5.32 -8.46
C PHE A 244 0.32 -3.98 -8.95
N TRP A 245 0.08 -2.91 -8.19
CA TRP A 245 0.56 -1.57 -8.55
C TRP A 245 0.61 -0.59 -7.37
N ALA A 246 1.80 -0.36 -6.84
CA ALA A 246 2.01 0.51 -5.70
C ALA A 246 2.96 1.65 -6.05
N ILE A 247 2.61 2.85 -5.59
CA ILE A 247 3.49 4.03 -5.58
C ILE A 247 3.78 4.37 -4.13
N HIS A 248 5.06 4.58 -3.83
CA HIS A 248 5.49 4.93 -2.48
C HIS A 248 4.78 6.22 -2.03
N PRO A 249 4.27 6.30 -0.78
CA PRO A 249 3.46 7.44 -0.32
C PRO A 249 4.08 8.82 -0.57
N GLN A 250 5.40 8.95 -0.45
CA GLN A 250 6.12 10.22 -0.74
C GLN A 250 6.09 10.66 -2.21
N TYR A 251 5.82 9.76 -3.15
CA TYR A 251 5.75 10.06 -4.59
C TYR A 251 4.32 10.07 -5.15
N ARG A 252 3.30 9.80 -4.32
CA ARG A 252 1.90 9.85 -4.76
C ARG A 252 1.51 11.26 -5.20
N GLY A 253 0.74 11.37 -6.28
CA GLY A 253 0.31 12.65 -6.84
C GLY A 253 1.40 13.44 -7.57
N LEU A 254 2.57 12.82 -7.83
CA LEU A 254 3.63 13.38 -8.68
C LEU A 254 3.56 12.88 -10.12
N GLY A 255 2.46 12.25 -10.52
CA GLY A 255 2.26 11.75 -11.89
C GLY A 255 2.90 10.39 -12.16
N MET A 256 3.37 9.69 -11.11
CA MET A 256 4.03 8.39 -11.22
C MET A 256 3.11 7.36 -11.87
N GLU A 257 1.81 7.43 -11.55
CA GLU A 257 0.82 6.52 -12.05
C GLU A 257 0.69 6.60 -13.59
N GLN A 258 0.64 7.81 -14.15
CA GLN A 258 0.64 8.02 -15.60
C GLN A 258 1.94 7.53 -16.26
N ILE A 259 3.08 7.67 -15.58
CA ILE A 259 4.37 7.18 -16.08
C ILE A 259 4.37 5.64 -16.17
N PHE A 260 3.88 4.94 -15.15
CA PHE A 260 3.77 3.48 -15.15
C PHE A 260 2.81 2.97 -16.22
N LEU A 261 1.66 3.62 -16.43
CA LEU A 261 0.73 3.22 -17.49
C LEU A 261 1.32 3.42 -18.90
N ARG A 262 2.07 4.52 -19.12
CA ARG A 262 2.79 4.75 -20.38
C ARG A 262 3.85 3.69 -20.63
N ARG A 263 4.57 3.27 -19.58
CA ARG A 263 5.56 2.19 -19.67
C ARG A 263 4.89 0.84 -19.97
N LEU A 264 3.76 0.54 -19.34
CA LEU A 264 2.99 -0.68 -19.56
C LEU A 264 2.43 -0.77 -20.97
N SER A 265 1.89 0.32 -21.51
CA SER A 265 1.31 0.32 -22.86
C SER A 265 2.31 0.05 -23.98
N GLU A 266 3.62 0.18 -23.71
CA GLU A 266 4.68 -0.20 -24.64
C GLU A 266 4.97 -1.71 -24.67
N GLU A 267 4.65 -2.43 -23.58
CA GLU A 267 4.82 -3.88 -23.51
C GLU A 267 3.59 -4.67 -23.97
N LEU A 268 2.43 -4.00 -24.02
CA LEU A 268 1.19 -4.63 -24.42
C LEU A 268 0.90 -4.43 -25.91
N PRO A 269 0.40 -5.45 -26.63
CA PRO A 269 -0.18 -5.30 -27.96
C PRO A 269 -1.07 -4.06 -28.10
N GLN A 270 -0.93 -3.38 -29.24
CA GLN A 270 -1.68 -2.16 -29.52
C GLN A 270 -3.19 -2.39 -29.46
N GLY A 271 -3.88 -1.55 -28.70
CA GLY A 271 -5.34 -1.63 -28.54
C GLY A 271 -5.79 -2.71 -27.55
N GLN A 272 -4.86 -3.42 -26.92
CA GLN A 272 -5.20 -4.32 -25.82
C GLN A 272 -5.74 -3.51 -24.64
N GLU A 273 -6.82 -4.01 -24.05
CA GLU A 273 -7.41 -3.42 -22.86
C GLU A 273 -6.49 -3.62 -21.65
N ILE A 274 -6.23 -2.55 -20.90
CA ILE A 274 -5.58 -2.64 -19.59
C ILE A 274 -6.67 -2.77 -18.53
N SER A 275 -6.53 -3.70 -17.59
CA SER A 275 -7.51 -3.86 -16.52
C SER A 275 -6.88 -4.02 -15.14
N LEU A 276 -7.62 -3.69 -14.10
CA LEU A 276 -7.25 -3.93 -12.70
C LEU A 276 -8.50 -4.15 -11.86
N THR A 277 -8.32 -4.61 -10.63
CA THR A 277 -9.39 -4.63 -9.62
C THR A 277 -9.09 -3.65 -8.51
N THR A 278 -10.13 -3.00 -8.00
CA THR A 278 -10.04 -2.06 -6.88
C THR A 278 -11.30 -2.13 -6.03
N TYR A 279 -11.36 -1.30 -4.99
CA TYR A 279 -12.52 -1.13 -4.13
C TYR A 279 -13.78 -0.74 -4.91
N ARG A 280 -14.95 -1.17 -4.41
CA ARG A 280 -16.25 -0.71 -4.92
C ARG A 280 -16.49 0.74 -4.51
N GLU A 281 -17.42 1.40 -5.20
CA GLU A 281 -17.86 2.74 -4.82
C GLU A 281 -18.36 2.77 -3.36
N GLY A 282 -17.92 3.78 -2.60
CA GLY A 282 -18.32 3.96 -1.20
C GLY A 282 -17.67 2.99 -0.20
N ASP A 283 -16.69 2.17 -0.63
CA ASP A 283 -15.97 1.30 0.29
C ASP A 283 -15.12 2.13 1.28
N LYS A 284 -15.38 1.97 2.58
CA LYS A 284 -14.65 2.67 3.65
C LYS A 284 -13.18 2.27 3.78
N ALA A 285 -12.78 1.12 3.24
CA ALA A 285 -11.39 0.70 3.23
C ALA A 285 -10.57 1.42 2.15
N ASP A 286 -11.22 1.97 1.12
CA ASP A 286 -10.55 2.71 0.05
C ASP A 286 -10.00 4.04 0.58
N THR A 287 -8.68 4.23 0.46
CA THR A 287 -7.99 5.48 0.81
C THR A 287 -7.90 6.47 -0.34
N GLY A 288 -8.46 6.13 -1.51
CA GLY A 288 -8.51 6.99 -2.70
C GLY A 288 -8.02 6.33 -3.98
N TYR A 289 -7.67 5.04 -3.94
CA TYR A 289 -7.21 4.27 -5.11
C TYR A 289 -8.24 4.27 -6.22
N ARG A 290 -9.53 4.02 -5.91
CA ARG A 290 -10.58 4.02 -6.94
C ARG A 290 -10.68 5.37 -7.63
N LYS A 291 -10.67 6.46 -6.86
CA LYS A 291 -10.75 7.82 -7.39
C LYS A 291 -9.57 8.13 -8.31
N GLU A 292 -8.36 7.69 -7.94
CA GLU A 292 -7.18 7.89 -8.77
C GLU A 292 -7.25 7.09 -10.08
N TYR A 293 -7.68 5.82 -10.04
CA TYR A 293 -7.86 5.03 -11.25
C TYR A 293 -8.91 5.63 -12.20
N LEU A 294 -10.04 6.13 -11.66
CA LEU A 294 -11.02 6.85 -12.48
C LEU A 294 -10.45 8.13 -13.09
N ARG A 295 -9.62 8.89 -12.34
CA ARG A 295 -8.91 10.07 -12.87
C ARG A 295 -7.94 9.72 -13.99
N LEU A 296 -7.32 8.55 -13.92
CA LEU A 296 -6.44 8.01 -14.96
C LEU A 296 -7.19 7.54 -16.23
N GLY A 297 -8.52 7.64 -16.25
CA GLY A 297 -9.34 7.29 -17.40
C GLY A 297 -9.84 5.84 -17.38
N PHE A 298 -9.62 5.09 -16.30
CA PHE A 298 -10.26 3.79 -16.15
C PHE A 298 -11.77 3.95 -16.02
N SER A 299 -12.50 3.00 -16.62
CA SER A 299 -13.95 2.91 -16.59
C SER A 299 -14.40 1.67 -15.83
N GLU A 300 -15.54 1.78 -15.16
CA GLU A 300 -16.10 0.71 -14.36
C GLU A 300 -16.66 -0.43 -15.22
N LYS A 301 -16.38 -1.67 -14.80
CA LYS A 301 -16.95 -2.90 -15.39
C LYS A 301 -17.59 -3.75 -14.30
N GLU A 302 -17.49 -5.07 -14.39
CA GLU A 302 -18.17 -6.01 -13.51
C GLU A 302 -17.74 -5.90 -12.04
N LEU A 303 -18.71 -6.15 -11.15
CA LEU A 303 -18.46 -6.34 -9.73
C LEU A 303 -17.94 -7.76 -9.50
N LEU A 304 -16.85 -7.87 -8.75
CA LEU A 304 -16.16 -9.12 -8.48
C LEU A 304 -16.05 -9.38 -6.97
N THR A 305 -15.60 -10.58 -6.62
CA THR A 305 -15.16 -10.92 -5.27
C THR A 305 -13.82 -11.61 -5.38
N GLU A 306 -12.77 -10.98 -4.86
CA GLU A 306 -11.39 -11.50 -4.90
C GLU A 306 -10.90 -11.75 -3.48
N TYR A 307 -10.38 -12.95 -3.22
CA TYR A 307 -9.94 -13.37 -1.89
C TYR A 307 -10.99 -13.15 -0.78
N GLY A 308 -12.28 -13.30 -1.14
CA GLY A 308 -13.42 -13.07 -0.26
C GLY A 308 -13.78 -11.59 -0.04
N TYR A 309 -13.08 -10.65 -0.67
CA TYR A 309 -13.31 -9.22 -0.57
C TYR A 309 -14.12 -8.70 -1.79
N PRO A 310 -15.16 -7.87 -1.59
CA PRO A 310 -15.92 -7.28 -2.68
C PRO A 310 -15.08 -6.22 -3.42
N THR A 311 -14.81 -6.48 -4.70
CA THR A 311 -14.04 -5.58 -5.57
C THR A 311 -14.86 -5.18 -6.80
N GLN A 312 -14.30 -4.28 -7.60
CA GLN A 312 -14.80 -3.94 -8.93
C GLN A 312 -13.64 -3.94 -9.92
N ARG A 313 -13.86 -4.56 -11.08
CA ARG A 313 -12.94 -4.47 -12.20
C ARG A 313 -13.07 -3.11 -12.86
N LEU A 314 -11.94 -2.47 -13.11
CA LEU A 314 -11.83 -1.27 -13.91
C LEU A 314 -11.00 -1.56 -15.16
N VAL A 315 -11.33 -0.89 -16.26
CA VAL A 315 -10.63 -1.05 -17.54
C VAL A 315 -10.28 0.28 -18.19
N LEU A 316 -9.11 0.32 -18.81
CA LEU A 316 -8.61 1.43 -19.59
C LEU A 316 -8.40 0.94 -21.02
N LEU A 317 -9.13 1.53 -21.97
CA LEU A 317 -8.90 1.30 -23.38
C LEU A 317 -7.65 2.10 -23.78
N GLN A 318 -6.72 1.44 -24.46
CA GLN A 318 -5.59 2.11 -25.10
C GLN A 318 -6.10 2.93 -26.30
N ASN A 319 -6.70 4.09 -26.03
CA ASN A 319 -7.01 5.05 -27.06
C ASN A 319 -5.68 5.70 -27.49
N TYR A 320 -5.20 5.19 -28.62
CA TYR A 320 -4.08 5.59 -29.47
C TYR A 320 -3.30 6.86 -29.07
N LYS A 321 -1.97 6.66 -29.00
CA LYS A 321 -0.87 7.65 -29.05
C LYS A 321 -1.26 8.91 -29.84
N ASP A 322 -0.86 10.09 -29.32
CA ASP A 322 -0.83 11.42 -30.01
C ASP A 322 -1.84 12.50 -29.56
N GLN A 323 -2.10 12.66 -28.25
CA GLN A 323 -2.71 13.92 -27.74
C GLN A 323 -1.75 14.88 -27.03
N GLU A 324 -0.45 14.57 -26.91
CA GLU A 324 0.55 15.51 -26.38
C GLU A 324 1.48 16.14 -27.45
N GLU A 325 1.52 15.62 -28.69
CA GLU A 325 2.29 16.29 -29.77
C GLU A 325 1.51 17.42 -30.48
N THR A 326 0.20 17.49 -30.35
CA THR A 326 -0.63 18.54 -30.97
C THR A 326 -0.87 19.76 -30.08
N ALA A 327 -0.38 19.77 -28.83
CA ALA A 327 -0.49 20.94 -27.94
C ALA A 327 0.69 21.93 -28.06
N ASN A 328 1.72 21.60 -28.84
CA ASN A 328 2.93 22.43 -29.04
C ASN A 328 3.25 22.70 -30.52
N ALA A 329 2.27 22.60 -31.42
CA ALA A 329 2.42 22.94 -32.85
C ALA A 329 1.73 24.28 -33.18
#